data_AF-I2MTG6-F1
#
_entry.id   AF-I2MTG6-F1
#
_cell.length_a   1.000
_cell.length_b   1.000
_cell.length_c   1.000
_cell.angle_alpha   90.00
_cell.angle_beta   90.00
_cell.angle_gamma   90.00
#
_symmetry.space_group_name_H-M   'P 1'
#
loop_
_entity.id
_entity.type
_entity.pdbx_description
1 polymer ?
#
loop_
_entity_poly.entity_id
_entity_poly.type
_entity_poly.pdbx_seq_one_letter_code
_entity_poly.pdbx_strand_id
1 'polypeptide(L)'
;MQPDFALLRELVATVPGITVEPGRGKTEDAIRAAESVVGPLCPAYRWWLAEYGEGSLHRAGVGTVAPLHWIGAIDVLDGWEGGDRLWFHRAGDGGDTYGFELGSGDGPELPVVRRDHFTGEEERFADSFAGFLTVWTALACGLGDGPNPSVARLWRTTPGAVLPDGTVVYGPALLKDRNEAHEMQRRAPHWVLVGDDGRGTGLFMRRHGRDRTTVHRLPADDAANDIGERGEFVTDDLYGWIEAAREPS
;
A
#
# COMPACT_ATOMS: atom_id res chain seq x y z
N MET A 1 -7.47 4.32 -9.95
CA MET A 1 -6.00 4.52 -9.88
C MET A 1 -5.33 3.25 -10.35
N GLN A 2 -4.54 3.34 -11.42
CA GLN A 2 -3.56 2.30 -11.71
C GLN A 2 -2.38 2.51 -10.75
N PRO A 3 -1.87 1.47 -10.07
CA PRO A 3 -0.74 1.63 -9.16
C PRO A 3 0.48 2.18 -9.90
N ASP A 4 1.20 3.11 -9.27
CA ASP A 4 2.53 3.46 -9.73
C ASP A 4 3.48 2.30 -9.40
N PHE A 5 3.84 1.52 -10.43
CA PHE A 5 4.73 0.36 -10.26
C PHE A 5 6.16 0.75 -9.90
N ALA A 6 6.59 2.00 -10.07
CA ALA A 6 7.87 2.46 -9.56
C ALA A 6 7.84 2.56 -8.04
N LEU A 7 6.81 3.21 -7.49
CA LEU A 7 6.59 3.30 -6.02
C LEU A 7 6.37 1.91 -5.40
N LEU A 8 5.63 1.04 -6.09
CA LEU A 8 5.41 -0.32 -5.61
C LEU A 8 6.69 -1.16 -5.59
N ARG A 9 7.54 -1.03 -6.63
CA ARG A 9 8.86 -1.67 -6.66
C ARG A 9 9.77 -1.14 -5.56
N GLU A 10 9.74 0.17 -5.30
CA GLU A 10 10.51 0.80 -4.21
C GLU A 10 10.05 0.27 -2.84
N LEU A 11 8.73 0.15 -2.61
CA LEU A 11 8.19 -0.48 -1.39
C LEU A 11 8.75 -1.90 -1.20
N VAL A 12 8.65 -2.75 -2.24
CA VAL A 12 9.14 -4.14 -2.17
C VAL A 12 10.64 -4.22 -1.91
N ALA A 13 11.43 -3.31 -2.51
CA ALA A 13 12.89 -3.30 -2.37
C ALA A 13 13.38 -2.79 -1.01
N THR A 14 12.60 -1.92 -0.35
CA THR A 14 13.04 -1.20 0.87
C THR A 14 12.57 -1.86 2.17
N VAL A 15 11.51 -2.67 2.12
CA VAL A 15 10.86 -3.21 3.33
C VAL A 15 11.42 -4.60 3.68
N PRO A 16 12.14 -4.77 4.81
CA PRO A 16 12.75 -6.05 5.19
C PRO A 16 11.76 -7.19 5.45
N GLY A 17 10.48 -6.85 5.66
CA GLY A 17 9.41 -7.83 5.84
C GLY A 17 8.89 -8.45 4.54
N ILE A 18 9.26 -7.89 3.38
CA ILE A 18 8.86 -8.41 2.08
C ILE A 18 10.04 -9.14 1.47
N THR A 19 9.88 -10.43 1.20
CA THR A 19 10.90 -11.24 0.53
C THR A 19 10.39 -11.67 -0.83
N VAL A 20 11.15 -11.38 -1.88
CA VAL A 20 10.89 -11.80 -3.25
C VAL A 20 12.14 -12.39 -3.88
N GLU A 21 11.98 -13.27 -4.87
CA GLU A 21 13.08 -13.78 -5.69
C GLU A 21 13.03 -13.14 -7.08
N PRO A 22 14.01 -12.30 -7.45
CA PRO A 22 14.08 -11.76 -8.81
C PRO A 22 14.19 -12.85 -9.87
N GLY A 23 13.52 -12.67 -11.01
CA GLY A 23 13.57 -13.61 -12.13
C GLY A 23 12.66 -14.84 -12.00
N ARG A 24 11.80 -14.88 -10.98
CA ARG A 24 10.76 -15.91 -10.78
C ARG A 24 9.37 -15.51 -11.30
N GLY A 25 9.29 -14.38 -12.00
CA GLY A 25 8.07 -13.89 -12.65
C GLY A 25 7.34 -14.96 -13.46
N LYS A 26 6.02 -15.00 -13.32
CA LYS A 26 5.15 -15.92 -14.06
C LYS A 26 4.95 -15.41 -15.49
N THR A 27 4.83 -16.35 -16.42
CA THR A 27 4.57 -16.02 -17.82
C THR A 27 3.16 -15.47 -17.98
N GLU A 28 2.97 -14.64 -19.00
CA GLU A 28 1.66 -14.10 -19.39
C GLU A 28 0.62 -15.22 -19.61
N ASP A 29 1.03 -16.33 -20.24
CA ASP A 29 0.14 -17.48 -20.47
C ASP A 29 -0.29 -18.17 -19.17
N ALA A 30 0.61 -18.28 -18.18
CA ALA A 30 0.27 -18.85 -16.88
C ALA A 30 -0.71 -17.94 -16.12
N ILE A 31 -0.48 -16.62 -16.14
CA ILE A 31 -1.37 -15.64 -15.51
C ILE A 31 -2.75 -15.66 -16.19
N ARG A 32 -2.81 -15.70 -17.53
CA ARG A 32 -4.08 -15.82 -18.26
C ARG A 32 -4.81 -17.13 -17.97
N ALA A 33 -4.08 -18.23 -17.81
CA ALA A 33 -4.68 -19.50 -17.43
C ALA A 33 -5.33 -19.41 -16.03
N ALA A 34 -4.67 -18.76 -15.07
CA ALA A 34 -5.26 -18.49 -13.76
C ALA A 34 -6.53 -17.62 -13.87
N GLU A 35 -6.46 -16.52 -14.62
CA GLU A 35 -7.60 -15.62 -14.85
C GLU A 35 -8.80 -16.30 -15.51
N SER A 36 -8.56 -17.30 -16.36
CA SER A 36 -9.64 -18.08 -16.98
C SER A 36 -10.44 -18.90 -15.96
N VAL A 37 -9.87 -19.14 -14.77
CA VAL A 37 -10.49 -19.89 -13.67
C VAL A 37 -11.11 -18.94 -12.64
N VAL A 38 -10.34 -17.94 -12.18
CA VAL A 38 -10.75 -17.07 -11.05
C VAL A 38 -11.35 -15.73 -11.48
N GLY A 39 -11.40 -15.47 -12.78
CA GLY A 39 -11.73 -14.16 -13.34
C GLY A 39 -10.51 -13.23 -13.42
N PRO A 40 -10.68 -12.01 -13.97
CA PRO A 40 -9.58 -11.06 -14.14
C PRO A 40 -8.90 -10.71 -12.81
N LEU A 41 -7.57 -10.74 -12.78
CA LEU A 41 -6.80 -10.31 -11.62
C LEU A 41 -6.63 -8.79 -11.60
N CYS A 42 -6.54 -8.20 -10.41
CA CYS A 42 -6.29 -6.77 -10.30
C CYS A 42 -4.88 -6.41 -10.81
N PRO A 43 -4.68 -5.21 -11.40
CA PRO A 43 -3.42 -4.79 -12.01
C PRO A 43 -2.20 -4.93 -11.11
N ALA A 44 -2.29 -4.50 -9.84
CA ALA A 44 -1.20 -4.61 -8.87
C ALA A 44 -0.78 -6.07 -8.62
N TYR A 45 -1.75 -6.98 -8.49
CA TYR A 45 -1.46 -8.39 -8.24
C TYR A 45 -0.95 -9.10 -9.50
N ARG A 46 -1.51 -8.76 -10.67
CA ARG A 46 -0.99 -9.20 -11.96
C ARG A 46 0.47 -8.79 -12.14
N TRP A 47 0.81 -7.54 -11.83
CA TRP A 47 2.18 -7.05 -11.87
C TRP A 47 3.08 -7.82 -10.90
N TRP A 48 2.64 -8.06 -9.67
CA TRP A 48 3.40 -8.85 -8.68
C TRP A 48 3.72 -10.26 -9.20
N LEU A 49 2.73 -10.94 -9.79
CA LEU A 49 2.92 -12.26 -10.38
C LEU A 49 3.87 -12.22 -11.58
N ALA A 50 3.80 -11.19 -12.42
CA ALA A 50 4.67 -11.05 -13.58
C ALA A 50 6.12 -10.69 -13.20
N GLU A 51 6.33 -9.83 -12.20
CA GLU A 51 7.65 -9.35 -11.80
C GLU A 51 8.36 -10.35 -10.88
N TYR A 52 7.66 -10.83 -9.85
CA TYR A 52 8.24 -11.65 -8.79
C TYR A 52 7.74 -13.09 -8.84
N GLY A 53 6.47 -13.29 -9.22
CA GLY A 53 5.82 -14.59 -9.26
C GLY A 53 5.51 -15.16 -7.89
N GLU A 54 6.50 -15.20 -7.02
CA GLU A 54 6.43 -15.72 -5.66
C GLU A 54 7.07 -14.73 -4.69
N GLY A 55 6.59 -14.76 -3.45
CA GLY A 55 7.17 -13.96 -2.37
C GLY A 55 6.47 -14.22 -1.05
N SER A 56 6.95 -13.55 -0.02
CA SER A 56 6.40 -13.67 1.34
C SER A 56 6.37 -12.33 2.05
N LEU A 57 5.41 -12.21 2.96
CA LEU A 57 5.31 -11.14 3.95
C LEU A 57 5.57 -11.75 5.33
N HIS A 58 6.62 -11.29 6.01
CA HIS A 58 7.04 -11.79 7.31
C HIS A 58 7.13 -13.33 7.35
N ARG A 59 7.68 -13.94 6.29
CA ARG A 59 7.83 -15.39 6.06
C ARG A 59 6.56 -16.15 5.70
N ALA A 60 5.39 -15.52 5.73
CA ALA A 60 4.16 -16.12 5.23
C ALA A 60 4.01 -15.85 3.73
N GLY A 61 3.77 -16.90 2.95
CA GLY A 61 3.67 -16.82 1.50
C GLY A 61 2.55 -15.89 1.02
N VAL A 62 2.80 -15.20 -0.08
CA VAL A 62 1.75 -14.59 -0.92
C VAL A 62 1.41 -15.62 -2.00
N GLY A 63 0.13 -15.86 -2.20
CA GLY A 63 -0.40 -16.80 -3.18
C GLY A 63 0.21 -16.56 -4.56
N THR A 64 0.44 -17.66 -5.28
CA THR A 64 1.06 -17.67 -6.60
C THR A 64 0.29 -18.58 -7.54
N VAL A 65 0.48 -18.38 -8.85
CA VAL A 65 -0.10 -19.23 -9.88
C VAL A 65 0.60 -20.58 -9.92
N ALA A 66 -0.16 -21.66 -9.75
CA ALA A 66 0.35 -23.01 -9.88
C ALA A 66 0.83 -23.34 -11.31
N PRO A 67 1.79 -24.26 -11.46
CA PRO A 67 2.25 -24.72 -12.77
C PRO A 67 1.09 -25.31 -13.61
N LEU A 68 1.08 -25.01 -14.91
CA LEU A 68 0.02 -25.39 -15.87
C LEU A 68 -0.38 -26.88 -15.89
N HIS A 69 0.50 -27.80 -15.44
CA HIS A 69 0.23 -29.24 -15.44
C HIS A 69 -0.48 -29.74 -14.16
N TRP A 70 -0.76 -28.86 -13.21
CA TRP A 70 -1.49 -29.16 -11.95
C TRP A 70 -2.90 -28.57 -11.92
N ILE A 71 -3.39 -27.98 -13.02
CA ILE A 71 -4.67 -27.26 -13.03
C ILE A 71 -5.85 -28.25 -13.04
N GLY A 72 -6.21 -28.74 -11.87
CA GLY A 72 -7.61 -28.82 -11.43
C GLY A 72 -7.94 -27.52 -10.71
N ALA A 73 -9.18 -27.04 -10.80
CA ALA A 73 -9.61 -25.69 -10.38
C ALA A 73 -9.24 -25.25 -8.94
N ILE A 74 -8.80 -26.18 -8.09
CA ILE A 74 -8.56 -26.01 -6.65
C ILE A 74 -7.15 -25.45 -6.33
N ASP A 75 -6.19 -25.54 -7.26
CA ASP A 75 -4.77 -25.21 -7.00
C ASP A 75 -4.29 -23.88 -7.62
N VAL A 76 -5.18 -23.01 -8.13
CA VAL A 76 -4.74 -21.75 -8.77
C VAL A 76 -4.00 -20.82 -7.80
N LEU A 77 -4.33 -20.91 -6.51
CA LEU A 77 -3.57 -20.42 -5.36
C LEU A 77 -3.64 -21.55 -4.30
N ASP A 78 -2.54 -22.28 -4.06
CA ASP A 78 -2.42 -23.49 -3.22
C ASP A 78 -3.38 -23.55 -2.00
N GLY A 79 -4.60 -24.11 -2.17
CA GLY A 79 -5.52 -24.46 -1.09
C GLY A 79 -6.54 -23.41 -0.60
N TRP A 80 -6.93 -22.38 -1.37
CA TRP A 80 -7.77 -21.27 -0.86
C TRP A 80 -9.04 -20.93 -1.65
N GLU A 81 -9.84 -21.93 -2.03
CA GLU A 81 -11.15 -21.71 -2.65
C GLU A 81 -12.26 -21.26 -1.67
N GLY A 82 -13.18 -20.44 -2.19
CA GLY A 82 -14.61 -20.59 -1.91
C GLY A 82 -15.44 -19.29 -1.91
N GLY A 83 -16.18 -19.03 -3.00
CA GLY A 83 -17.27 -18.04 -3.06
C GLY A 83 -16.87 -16.67 -3.62
N ASP A 84 -17.37 -15.59 -3.01
CA ASP A 84 -17.15 -14.20 -3.45
C ASP A 84 -15.75 -13.66 -3.12
N ARG A 85 -14.77 -14.54 -2.87
CA ARG A 85 -13.43 -14.20 -2.36
C ARG A 85 -12.34 -14.98 -3.06
N LEU A 86 -11.24 -14.30 -3.37
CA LEU A 86 -9.98 -14.91 -3.81
C LEU A 86 -8.90 -14.69 -2.74
N TRP A 87 -8.72 -15.67 -1.86
CA TRP A 87 -7.77 -15.61 -0.75
C TRP A 87 -6.33 -15.83 -1.25
N PHE A 88 -5.40 -14.98 -0.81
CA PHE A 88 -4.03 -14.99 -1.31
C PHE A 88 -2.97 -14.89 -0.20
N HIS A 89 -3.33 -14.69 1.07
CA HIS A 89 -2.35 -14.62 2.16
C HIS A 89 -2.94 -15.04 3.50
N ARG A 90 -2.14 -15.67 4.36
CA ARG A 90 -2.46 -15.90 5.79
C ARG A 90 -1.27 -15.52 6.64
N ALA A 91 -1.53 -14.70 7.65
CA ALA A 91 -0.51 -14.22 8.56
C ALA A 91 -0.05 -15.31 9.54
N GLY A 92 0.92 -16.14 9.14
CA GLY A 92 1.56 -17.12 10.02
C GLY A 92 0.57 -18.12 10.69
N ASP A 93 1.08 -18.84 11.69
CA ASP A 93 0.27 -19.81 12.42
C ASP A 93 -0.72 -19.10 13.34
N GLY A 94 -2.02 -19.30 13.09
CA GLY A 94 -3.09 -18.73 13.89
C GLY A 94 -3.41 -17.26 13.64
N GLY A 95 -2.90 -16.68 12.54
CA GLY A 95 -3.26 -15.31 12.15
C GLY A 95 -4.28 -15.24 11.01
N ASP A 96 -4.69 -14.01 10.75
CA ASP A 96 -5.78 -13.67 9.85
C ASP A 96 -5.49 -14.05 8.40
N THR A 97 -6.57 -14.25 7.64
CA THR A 97 -6.51 -14.58 6.21
C THR A 97 -6.96 -13.38 5.39
N TYR A 98 -6.31 -13.15 4.24
CA TYR A 98 -6.50 -11.97 3.40
C TYR A 98 -6.81 -12.37 1.96
N GLY A 99 -7.80 -11.71 1.37
CA GLY A 99 -8.32 -12.07 0.06
C GLY A 99 -8.97 -10.91 -0.65
N PHE A 100 -9.07 -11.03 -1.97
CA PHE A 100 -9.78 -10.05 -2.79
C PHE A 100 -11.29 -10.23 -2.66
N GLU A 101 -11.99 -9.12 -2.53
CA GLU A 101 -13.44 -9.07 -2.66
C GLU A 101 -13.81 -9.07 -4.15
N LEU A 102 -14.43 -10.15 -4.63
CA LEU A 102 -14.81 -10.28 -6.03
C LEU A 102 -16.12 -9.54 -6.29
N GLY A 103 -16.18 -8.78 -7.39
CA GLY A 103 -17.42 -8.14 -7.87
C GLY A 103 -17.90 -6.90 -7.11
N SER A 104 -17.19 -6.42 -6.08
CA SER A 104 -17.56 -5.25 -5.27
C SER A 104 -16.81 -3.95 -5.64
N GLY A 105 -15.95 -3.98 -6.65
CA GLY A 105 -15.08 -2.86 -7.02
C GLY A 105 -15.67 -1.96 -8.11
N ASP A 106 -15.68 -0.64 -7.87
CA ASP A 106 -15.98 0.40 -8.87
C ASP A 106 -14.80 0.66 -9.84
N GLY A 107 -13.68 -0.04 -9.67
CA GLY A 107 -12.43 0.18 -10.40
C GLY A 107 -11.66 -1.11 -10.70
N PRO A 108 -10.51 -1.00 -11.39
CA PRO A 108 -9.74 -2.18 -11.82
C PRO A 108 -9.00 -2.88 -10.67
N GLU A 109 -8.79 -2.18 -9.54
CA GLU A 109 -8.27 -2.78 -8.31
C GLU A 109 -9.40 -3.37 -7.47
N LEU A 110 -9.13 -4.53 -6.88
CA LEU A 110 -10.07 -5.21 -6.01
C LEU A 110 -9.76 -4.90 -4.54
N PRO A 111 -10.77 -4.56 -3.72
CA PRO A 111 -10.58 -4.42 -2.29
C PRO A 111 -10.03 -5.70 -1.67
N VAL A 112 -9.20 -5.56 -0.64
CA VAL A 112 -8.69 -6.67 0.15
C VAL A 112 -9.45 -6.70 1.47
N VAL A 113 -10.04 -7.86 1.78
CA VAL A 113 -10.67 -8.14 3.07
C VAL A 113 -9.72 -8.93 3.96
N ARG A 114 -9.80 -8.68 5.26
CA ARG A 114 -9.20 -9.49 6.32
C ARG A 114 -10.30 -10.32 6.97
N ARG A 115 -10.09 -11.62 7.08
CA ARG A 115 -10.91 -12.54 7.86
C ARG A 115 -10.16 -12.87 9.15
N ASP A 116 -10.76 -12.48 10.27
CA ASP A 116 -10.23 -12.76 11.61
C ASP A 116 -10.14 -14.27 11.84
N HIS A 117 -8.98 -14.73 12.34
CA HIS A 117 -8.74 -16.16 12.53
C HIS A 117 -9.63 -16.79 13.61
N PHE A 118 -10.01 -16.05 14.63
CA PHE A 118 -10.74 -16.54 15.80
C PHE A 118 -12.26 -16.41 15.64
N THR A 119 -12.73 -15.30 15.09
CA THR A 119 -14.16 -15.00 14.95
C THR A 119 -14.69 -15.35 13.57
N GLY A 120 -13.83 -15.39 12.55
CA GLY A 120 -14.24 -15.53 11.15
C GLY A 120 -14.90 -14.29 10.57
N GLU A 121 -14.96 -13.18 11.32
CA GLU A 121 -15.51 -11.91 10.84
C GLU A 121 -14.63 -11.32 9.73
N GLU A 122 -15.28 -10.76 8.71
CA GLU A 122 -14.61 -10.12 7.59
C GLU A 122 -14.73 -8.60 7.70
N GLU A 123 -13.60 -7.91 7.56
CA GLU A 123 -13.55 -6.47 7.43
C GLU A 123 -12.67 -6.03 6.26
N ARG A 124 -12.97 -4.87 5.69
CA ARG A 124 -12.15 -4.28 4.62
C ARG A 124 -10.83 -3.81 5.19
N PHE A 125 -9.74 -4.34 4.65
CA PHE A 125 -8.38 -4.06 5.11
C PHE A 125 -7.67 -3.04 4.21
N ALA A 126 -7.80 -3.20 2.89
CA ALA A 126 -7.25 -2.29 1.90
C ALA A 126 -8.16 -2.17 0.67
N ASP A 127 -7.92 -1.15 -0.14
CA ASP A 127 -8.65 -0.85 -1.37
C ASP A 127 -7.99 -1.45 -2.62
N SER A 128 -6.79 -2.02 -2.48
CA SER A 128 -6.03 -2.67 -3.55
C SER A 128 -4.97 -3.63 -2.99
N PHE A 129 -4.36 -4.44 -3.86
CA PHE A 129 -3.20 -5.26 -3.46
C PHE A 129 -1.98 -4.41 -3.07
N ALA A 130 -1.71 -3.32 -3.81
CA ALA A 130 -0.63 -2.40 -3.49
C ALA A 130 -0.85 -1.73 -2.12
N GLY A 131 -2.09 -1.38 -1.82
CA GLY A 131 -2.49 -0.85 -0.53
C GLY A 131 -2.37 -1.87 0.59
N PHE A 132 -2.71 -3.13 0.35
CA PHE A 132 -2.48 -4.22 1.30
C PHE A 132 -1.00 -4.32 1.72
N LEU A 133 -0.07 -4.33 0.75
CA LEU A 133 1.37 -4.34 1.03
C LEU A 133 1.82 -3.10 1.81
N THR A 134 1.22 -1.95 1.51
CA THR A 134 1.54 -0.67 2.13
C THR A 134 1.04 -0.61 3.58
N VAL A 135 -0.18 -1.05 3.85
CA VAL A 135 -0.74 -1.13 5.22
C VAL A 135 0.08 -2.09 6.06
N TRP A 136 0.45 -3.26 5.52
CA TRP A 136 1.35 -4.19 6.20
C TRP A 136 2.70 -3.55 6.56
N THR A 137 3.27 -2.79 5.62
CA THR A 137 4.50 -2.04 5.86
C THR A 137 4.31 -1.00 6.96
N ALA A 138 3.20 -0.26 6.96
CA ALA A 138 2.90 0.73 8.00
C ALA A 138 2.81 0.08 9.38
N LEU A 139 2.13 -1.07 9.50
CA LEU A 139 2.04 -1.83 10.74
C LEU A 139 3.43 -2.32 11.20
N ALA A 140 4.24 -2.87 10.29
CA ALA A 140 5.59 -3.35 10.58
C ALA A 140 6.54 -2.22 11.02
N CYS A 141 6.36 -1.01 10.48
CA CYS A 141 7.09 0.19 10.89
C CYS A 141 6.58 0.82 12.20
N GLY A 142 5.57 0.22 12.85
CA GLY A 142 4.98 0.75 14.09
C GLY A 142 4.15 2.03 13.88
N LEU A 143 3.72 2.30 12.65
CA LEU A 143 2.91 3.48 12.30
C LEU A 143 1.41 3.28 12.56
N GLY A 144 0.99 2.06 12.91
CA GLY A 144 -0.40 1.68 13.14
C GLY A 144 -1.25 1.80 11.87
N ASP A 145 -2.52 2.15 12.02
CA ASP A 145 -3.48 2.33 10.92
C ASP A 145 -3.23 3.57 10.03
N GLY A 146 -2.06 4.19 10.17
CA GLY A 146 -1.70 5.44 9.53
C GLY A 146 -1.89 6.64 10.47
N PRO A 147 -0.97 7.60 10.44
CA PRO A 147 -0.97 8.72 11.38
C PRO A 147 -2.14 9.68 11.21
N ASN A 148 -2.62 9.85 9.98
CA ASN A 148 -3.66 10.77 9.53
C ASN A 148 -4.70 9.99 8.71
N PRO A 149 -6.04 10.22 8.86
CA PRO A 149 -7.06 9.47 8.12
C PRO A 149 -6.92 9.54 6.59
N SER A 150 -6.49 10.67 6.03
CA SER A 150 -6.23 10.84 4.59
C SER A 150 -5.02 10.03 4.14
N VAL A 151 -3.92 10.10 4.89
CA VAL A 151 -2.69 9.33 4.61
C VAL A 151 -2.94 7.83 4.78
N ALA A 152 -3.69 7.44 5.80
CA ALA A 152 -4.15 6.07 5.99
C ALA A 152 -4.99 5.58 4.81
N ARG A 153 -5.90 6.41 4.32
CA ARG A 153 -6.73 6.10 3.15
C ARG A 153 -5.89 5.98 1.87
N LEU A 154 -4.90 6.86 1.69
CA LEU A 154 -3.93 6.75 0.60
C LEU A 154 -3.19 5.41 0.68
N TRP A 155 -2.64 5.07 1.85
CA TRP A 155 -1.89 3.83 2.07
C TRP A 155 -2.74 2.57 1.90
N ARG A 156 -4.05 2.63 2.15
CA ARG A 156 -4.97 1.54 1.81
C ARG A 156 -5.15 1.37 0.30
N THR A 157 -4.76 2.33 -0.52
CA THR A 157 -4.89 2.27 -1.99
C THR A 157 -3.55 2.09 -2.71
N THR A 158 -2.46 2.69 -2.22
CA THR A 158 -1.18 2.77 -2.95
C THR A 158 0.00 3.03 -2.00
N PRO A 159 1.24 2.63 -2.33
CA PRO A 159 2.46 2.91 -1.57
C PRO A 159 2.87 4.38 -1.49
N GLY A 160 2.09 5.30 -2.05
CA GLY A 160 2.38 6.72 -2.15
C GLY A 160 1.68 7.30 -3.37
N ALA A 161 1.86 8.58 -3.63
CA ALA A 161 1.32 9.21 -4.83
C ALA A 161 2.24 10.32 -5.34
N VAL A 162 2.29 10.47 -6.65
CA VAL A 162 2.83 11.67 -7.29
C VAL A 162 1.64 12.53 -7.70
N LEU A 163 1.56 13.74 -7.18
CA LEU A 163 0.48 14.68 -7.46
C LEU A 163 0.73 15.38 -8.82
N PRO A 164 -0.30 16.00 -9.43
CA PRO A 164 -0.16 16.68 -10.74
C PRO A 164 0.89 17.79 -10.77
N ASP A 165 1.18 18.42 -9.63
CA ASP A 165 2.21 19.46 -9.51
C ASP A 165 3.63 18.91 -9.30
N GLY A 166 3.79 17.58 -9.26
CA GLY A 166 5.05 16.88 -9.05
C GLY A 166 5.35 16.58 -7.57
N THR A 167 4.50 17.01 -6.63
CA THR A 167 4.66 16.68 -5.21
C THR A 167 4.53 15.18 -4.99
N VAL A 168 5.49 14.58 -4.28
CA VAL A 168 5.44 13.18 -3.88
C VAL A 168 4.88 13.09 -2.47
N VAL A 169 3.76 12.38 -2.30
CA VAL A 169 3.26 11.95 -0.99
C VAL A 169 3.85 10.59 -0.68
N TYR A 170 4.58 10.50 0.43
CA TYR A 170 5.39 9.33 0.77
C TYR A 170 4.58 8.13 1.25
N GLY A 171 5.09 6.95 0.91
CA GLY A 171 4.76 5.70 1.58
C GLY A 171 5.41 5.54 2.94
N PRO A 172 4.92 4.59 3.74
CA PRO A 172 5.49 4.29 5.05
C PRO A 172 6.98 3.89 4.99
N ALA A 173 7.41 3.23 3.91
CA ALA A 173 8.81 2.82 3.73
C ALA A 173 9.79 4.01 3.60
N LEU A 174 9.34 5.14 3.05
CA LEU A 174 10.19 6.30 2.83
C LEU A 174 10.21 7.27 4.01
N LEU A 175 9.22 7.20 4.90
CA LEU A 175 9.07 8.17 5.98
C LEU A 175 10.31 8.27 6.85
N LYS A 176 10.91 7.14 7.25
CA LYS A 176 12.08 7.14 8.12
C LYS A 176 13.25 7.87 7.45
N ASP A 177 13.67 7.39 6.30
CA ASP A 177 14.85 7.90 5.61
C ASP A 177 14.69 9.38 5.21
N ARG A 178 13.49 9.78 4.76
CA ARG A 178 13.20 11.17 4.43
C ARG A 178 13.22 12.08 5.67
N ASN A 179 12.60 11.65 6.78
CA ASN A 179 12.63 12.45 8.00
C ASN A 179 14.04 12.54 8.62
N GLU A 180 14.86 11.50 8.47
CA GLU A 180 16.27 11.51 8.87
C GLU A 180 17.10 12.46 7.98
N ALA A 181 16.93 12.40 6.67
CA ALA A 181 17.62 13.27 5.71
C ALA A 181 17.33 14.77 5.94
N HIS A 182 16.11 15.10 6.37
CA HIS A 182 15.73 16.48 6.71
C HIS A 182 15.95 16.85 8.19
N GLU A 183 16.55 15.96 8.98
CA GLU A 183 16.79 16.13 10.42
C GLU A 183 15.53 16.51 11.22
N MET A 184 14.36 15.98 10.83
CA MET A 184 13.07 16.38 11.39
C MET A 184 12.98 16.16 12.90
N GLN A 185 13.61 15.08 13.40
CA GLN A 185 13.70 14.81 14.82
C GLN A 185 14.35 15.95 15.62
N ARG A 186 15.31 16.66 15.03
CA ARG A 186 16.05 17.76 15.65
C ARG A 186 15.31 19.09 15.46
N ARG A 187 14.79 19.33 14.26
CA ARG A 187 14.22 20.62 13.85
C ARG A 187 12.77 20.80 14.30
N ALA A 188 11.98 19.74 14.22
CA ALA A 188 10.56 19.74 14.52
C ALA A 188 10.12 18.38 15.09
N PRO A 189 10.54 18.01 16.32
CA PRO A 189 10.36 16.67 16.91
C PRO A 189 8.91 16.16 16.99
N HIS A 190 7.94 17.07 16.95
CA HIS A 190 6.51 16.76 17.00
C HIS A 190 5.85 16.68 15.63
N TRP A 191 6.63 16.79 14.56
CA TRP A 191 6.18 16.81 13.17
C TRP A 191 6.86 15.71 12.36
N VAL A 192 6.19 15.28 11.30
CA VAL A 192 6.67 14.28 10.35
C VAL A 192 6.49 14.85 8.95
N LEU A 193 7.56 14.84 8.17
CA LEU A 193 7.52 15.10 6.73
C LEU A 193 6.89 13.89 6.03
N VAL A 194 5.80 14.11 5.31
CA VAL A 194 5.01 13.08 4.60
C VAL A 194 4.98 13.26 3.10
N GLY A 195 5.67 14.26 2.58
CA GLY A 195 5.82 14.48 1.16
C GLY A 195 6.64 15.72 0.87
N ASP A 196 7.14 15.83 -0.34
CA ASP A 196 7.88 17.01 -0.80
C ASP A 196 7.78 17.18 -2.33
N ASP A 197 8.07 18.39 -2.81
CA ASP A 197 8.01 18.74 -4.24
C ASP A 197 9.37 18.65 -4.96
N GLY A 198 10.42 18.17 -4.28
CA GLY A 198 11.80 18.16 -4.77
C GLY A 198 12.42 19.54 -4.95
N ARG A 199 11.68 20.62 -4.69
CA ARG A 199 12.06 22.03 -4.87
C ARG A 199 12.20 22.79 -3.56
N GLY A 200 12.03 22.09 -2.44
CA GLY A 200 12.22 22.63 -1.10
C GLY A 200 10.92 22.91 -0.35
N THR A 201 9.75 22.52 -0.85
CA THR A 201 8.50 22.55 -0.08
C THR A 201 8.16 21.16 0.46
N GLY A 202 7.82 21.08 1.74
CA GLY A 202 7.40 19.86 2.41
C GLY A 202 5.92 19.87 2.80
N LEU A 203 5.36 18.67 2.89
CA LEU A 203 4.08 18.37 3.52
C LEU A 203 4.34 17.79 4.91
N PHE A 204 3.71 18.35 5.93
CA PHE A 204 3.97 18.02 7.32
C PHE A 204 2.68 17.66 8.04
N MET A 205 2.76 16.65 8.90
CA MET A 205 1.69 16.30 9.84
C MET A 205 2.24 16.16 11.24
N ARG A 206 1.37 16.25 12.25
CA ARG A 206 1.77 15.94 13.63
C ARG A 206 2.14 14.47 13.78
N ARG A 207 3.19 14.20 14.55
CA ARG A 207 3.64 12.83 14.87
C ARG A 207 2.65 12.09 15.76
N HIS A 208 2.10 12.81 16.74
CA HIS A 208 1.20 12.29 17.78
C HIS A 208 0.09 13.31 18.08
N GLY A 209 -0.94 12.88 18.81
CA GLY A 209 -2.02 13.76 19.29
C GLY A 209 -3.29 13.74 18.44
N ARG A 210 -4.30 14.52 18.87
CA ARG A 210 -5.59 14.61 18.16
C ARG A 210 -5.48 15.36 16.83
N ASP A 211 -4.48 16.22 16.70
CA ASP A 211 -4.26 17.05 15.51
C ASP A 211 -3.49 16.33 14.39
N ARG A 212 -3.30 15.00 14.49
CA ARG A 212 -2.72 14.23 13.37
C ARG A 212 -3.63 14.22 12.14
N THR A 213 -4.86 14.72 12.26
CA THR A 213 -5.81 14.82 11.16
C THR A 213 -5.48 15.94 10.18
N THR A 214 -4.50 16.80 10.46
CA THR A 214 -4.14 17.92 9.58
C THR A 214 -2.82 17.72 8.86
N VAL A 215 -2.74 18.22 7.64
CA VAL A 215 -1.52 18.33 6.84
C VAL A 215 -1.27 19.78 6.49
N HIS A 216 -0.03 20.22 6.66
CA HIS A 216 0.42 21.58 6.42
C HIS A 216 1.53 21.61 5.37
N ARG A 217 1.50 22.59 4.47
CA ARG A 217 2.52 22.85 3.46
C ARG A 217 3.41 24.01 3.91
N LEU A 218 4.73 23.82 3.84
CA LEU A 218 5.71 24.85 4.22
C LEU A 218 7.05 24.59 3.50
N PRO A 219 7.89 25.60 3.22
CA PRO A 219 9.29 25.36 2.86
C PRO A 219 9.96 24.43 3.89
N ALA A 220 10.61 23.37 3.41
CA ALA A 220 11.25 22.36 4.25
C ALA A 220 12.38 22.95 5.10
N ASP A 221 13.03 24.01 4.64
CA ASP A 221 14.06 24.75 5.40
C ASP A 221 13.48 25.61 6.54
N ASP A 222 12.19 25.89 6.48
CA ASP A 222 11.47 26.62 7.53
C ASP A 222 10.85 25.68 8.59
N ALA A 223 10.98 24.36 8.42
CA ALA A 223 10.42 23.37 9.34
C ALA A 223 10.94 23.56 10.77
N ALA A 224 10.01 23.89 11.67
CA ALA A 224 10.24 24.09 13.10
C ALA A 224 8.99 23.64 13.91
N ASN A 225 8.93 23.94 15.20
CA ASN A 225 7.82 23.48 16.05
C ASN A 225 6.47 24.16 15.76
N ASP A 226 6.49 25.31 15.10
CA ASP A 226 5.37 26.21 14.78
C ASP A 226 4.76 26.00 13.38
N ILE A 227 5.05 24.87 12.71
CA ILE A 227 4.52 24.54 11.37
C ILE A 227 2.99 24.70 11.29
N GLY A 228 2.26 24.37 12.35
CA GLY A 228 0.80 24.49 12.36
C GLY A 228 0.28 25.93 12.27
N GLU A 229 1.10 26.91 12.67
CA GLU A 229 0.77 28.33 12.63
C GLU A 229 1.28 29.00 11.35
N ARG A 230 2.44 28.55 10.85
CA ARG A 230 3.11 29.15 9.68
C ARG A 230 2.80 28.45 8.35
N GLY A 231 2.46 27.18 8.40
CA GLY A 231 2.20 26.35 7.22
C GLY A 231 0.77 26.51 6.73
N GLU A 232 0.62 26.49 5.41
CA GLU A 232 -0.68 26.46 4.74
C GLU A 232 -1.39 25.15 5.08
N PHE A 233 -2.63 25.22 5.55
CA PHE A 233 -3.46 24.03 5.79
C PHE A 233 -3.94 23.46 4.45
N VAL A 234 -3.60 22.20 4.16
CA VAL A 234 -3.87 21.56 2.85
C VAL A 234 -4.57 20.21 2.98
N THR A 235 -5.16 19.90 4.14
CA THR A 235 -5.76 18.57 4.39
C THR A 235 -6.92 18.26 3.44
N ASP A 236 -7.80 19.25 3.21
CA ASP A 236 -8.96 19.10 2.34
C ASP A 236 -8.53 18.97 0.87
N ASP A 237 -7.52 19.76 0.48
CA ASP A 237 -6.94 19.68 -0.84
C ASP A 237 -6.20 18.35 -1.05
N LEU A 238 -5.52 17.82 -0.04
CA LEU A 238 -4.86 16.52 -0.10
C LEU A 238 -5.85 15.40 -0.41
N TYR A 239 -7.06 15.43 0.16
CA TYR A 239 -8.12 14.50 -0.24
C TYR A 239 -8.48 14.65 -1.72
N GLY A 240 -8.72 15.89 -2.17
CA GLY A 240 -9.03 16.17 -3.56
C GLY A 240 -7.90 15.75 -4.51
N TRP A 241 -6.64 15.96 -4.13
CA TRP A 241 -5.47 15.59 -4.91
C TRP A 241 -5.28 14.07 -4.97
N ILE A 242 -5.50 13.38 -3.84
CA ILE A 242 -5.50 11.91 -3.81
C ILE A 242 -6.59 11.38 -4.73
N GLU A 243 -7.82 11.91 -4.66
CA GLU A 243 -8.91 11.47 -5.54
C GLU A 243 -8.64 11.79 -7.02
N ALA A 244 -8.13 12.99 -7.33
CA ALA A 244 -7.77 13.38 -8.69
C ALA A 244 -6.65 12.49 -9.26
N ALA A 245 -5.67 12.11 -8.43
CA ALA A 245 -4.65 11.14 -8.83
C ALA A 245 -5.23 9.73 -9.11
N ARG A 246 -6.46 9.43 -8.66
CA ARG A 246 -7.12 8.14 -8.93
C ARG A 246 -7.79 8.09 -10.30
N GLU A 247 -8.12 9.24 -10.90
CA GLU A 247 -8.75 9.33 -12.20
C GLU A 247 -7.68 9.22 -13.31
N PRO A 248 -7.77 8.23 -14.23
CA PRO A 248 -6.85 8.15 -15.35
C PRO A 248 -7.06 9.36 -16.26
N SER A 249 -5.96 10.09 -16.52
CA SER A 249 -5.90 11.09 -17.59
C SER A 249 -5.91 10.45 -18.97
#